data_AF-A0A1H0B8X9-F1
#
_entry.id   AF-A0A1H0B8X9-F1
#
_cell.length_a   1.000
_cell.length_b   1.000
_cell.length_c   1.000
_cell.angle_alpha   90.00
_cell.angle_beta   90.00
_cell.angle_gamma   90.00
#
_symmetry.space_group_name_H-M   'P 1'
#
loop_
_entity.id
_entity.type
_entity.pdbx_description
1 polymer ?
#
loop_
_entity_poly.entity_id
_entity_poly.type
_entity_poly.pdbx_seq_one_letter_code
_entity_poly.pdbx_strand_id
1 'polypeptide(L)' 'MAYIGIDVSKQKLDCLWVRDLSKGKVKTKVFPNRHQDYPGLLDWLIKQTGE' A
#
# COMPACT_ATOMS: atom_id res chain seq x y z
N MET A 1 -12.91 6.04 -4.20
CA MET A 1 -12.70 4.57 -4.27
C MET A 1 -11.27 4.30 -4.69
N ALA A 2 -10.41 3.94 -3.75
CA ALA A 2 -9.03 3.56 -4.02
C ALA A 2 -8.91 2.05 -4.21
N TYR A 3 -8.15 1.60 -5.22
CA TYR A 3 -7.84 0.19 -5.42
C TYR A 3 -6.45 -0.11 -4.88
N ILE A 4 -6.37 -0.96 -3.87
CA ILE A 4 -5.13 -1.33 -3.19
C ILE A 4 -5.00 -2.84 -3.18
N GLY A 5 -3.90 -3.34 -3.74
CA GLY A 5 -3.48 -4.73 -3.59
C GLY A 5 -2.44 -4.82 -2.47
N ILE A 6 -2.58 -5.79 -1.58
CA ILE A 6 -1.58 -6.09 -0.55
C ILE A 6 -1.30 -7.59 -0.61
N ASP A 7 -0.08 -7.95 -0.98
CA ASP A 7 0.42 -9.32 -0.86
C ASP A 7 1.08 -9.49 0.52
N VAL A 8 0.63 -10.50 1.25
CA VAL A 8 0.94 -10.70 2.68
C VAL A 8 1.83 -11.92 2.84
N SER A 9 3.06 -11.68 3.28
CA SER A 9 3.99 -12.74 3.65
C SER A 9 4.33 -12.69 5.14
N LYS A 10 5.08 -13.68 5.64
CA LYS A 10 5.51 -13.71 7.05
C LYS A 10 6.33 -12.48 7.47
N GLN A 11 7.13 -11.90 6.56
CA GLN A 11 8.10 -10.87 6.92
C GLN A 11 7.79 -9.50 6.31
N LYS A 12 6.99 -9.45 5.24
CA LYS A 12 6.69 -8.22 4.51
C LYS A 12 5.26 -8.16 3.97
N LEU A 13 4.83 -6.93 3.72
CA LEU A 13 3.62 -6.54 3.04
C LEU A 13 4.03 -5.81 1.76
N ASP A 14 3.78 -6.42 0.61
CA ASP A 14 4.01 -5.78 -0.69
C ASP A 14 2.71 -5.08 -1.11
N CYS A 15 2.71 -3.75 -1.11
CA CYS A 15 1.54 -2.94 -1.41
C CYS A 15 1.63 -2.35 -2.82
N LEU A 16 0.47 -2.29 -3.48
CA LEU A 16 0.27 -1.63 -4.76
C LEU A 16 -1.00 -0.77 -4.69
N TRP A 17 -0.89 0.50 -5.01
CA TRP A 17 -2.03 1.40 -5.24
C TRP A 17 -2.18 1.69 -6.72
N VAL A 18 -3.38 1.44 -7.27
CA VAL A 18 -3.73 1.82 -8.65
C VAL A 18 -4.25 3.26 -8.62
N ARG A 19 -3.45 4.19 -9.15
CA ARG A 19 -3.80 5.62 -9.23
C ARG A 19 -4.70 5.91 -10.43
N ASP A 20 -4.45 5.25 -11.56
CA ASP A 20 -5.24 5.39 -12.78
C ASP A 20 -5.24 4.04 -13.52
N LEU A 21 -6.37 3.33 -13.43
CA LEU A 21 -6.55 2.01 -14.02
C LEU A 21 -6.48 2.07 -15.55
N SER A 22 -7.02 3.13 -16.16
CA SER A 22 -7.05 3.30 -17.62
C SER A 22 -5.65 3.56 -18.20
N LYS A 23 -4.79 4.22 -17.43
CA LYS A 23 -3.40 4.55 -17.83
C LYS A 23 -2.36 3.62 -17.24
N GLY A 24 -2.78 2.55 -16.54
CA GLY A 24 -1.88 1.62 -15.87
C GLY A 24 -0.94 2.27 -14.84
N LYS A 25 -1.32 3.44 -14.27
CA LYS A 25 -0.46 4.15 -13.32
C LYS A 25 -0.62 3.55 -11.93
N VAL A 26 0.48 3.01 -11.41
CA VAL A 26 0.55 2.39 -10.09
C VAL A 26 1.64 3.02 -9.23
N LYS A 27 1.51 2.90 -7.91
CA LYS A 27 2.59 3.11 -6.96
C LYS A 27 2.74 1.86 -6.10
N THR A 28 3.98 1.43 -5.88
CA THR A 28 4.28 0.30 -5.00
C THR A 28 5.03 0.76 -3.76
N LYS A 29 4.90 0.00 -2.68
CA LYS A 29 5.66 0.19 -1.45
C LYS A 29 5.72 -1.13 -0.69
N VAL A 30 6.85 -1.42 -0.06
CA VAL A 30 7.01 -2.60 0.79
C VAL A 30 7.17 -2.16 2.23
N PHE A 31 6.47 -2.83 3.14
CA PHE A 31 6.58 -2.63 4.58
C PHE A 31 6.95 -3.95 5.26
N PRO A 32 7.67 -3.93 6.40
CA PRO A 32 7.79 -5.10 7.25
C PRO A 32 6.42 -5.54 7.78
N ASN A 33 6.18 -6.85 7.85
CA ASN A 33 4.98 -7.40 8.49
C ASN A 33 5.20 -7.51 10.01
N ARG A 34 5.32 -6.36 10.67
CA ARG A 34 5.51 -6.24 12.12
C ARG A 34 4.61 -5.13 12.66
N HIS A 35 4.00 -5.37 13.81
CA HIS A 35 3.06 -4.41 14.42
C HIS A 35 3.63 -3.00 14.59
N GLN A 36 4.92 -2.89 14.94
CA GLN A 36 5.61 -1.60 15.09
C GLN A 36 5.72 -0.78 13.79
N ASP A 37 5.63 -1.44 12.63
CA ASP A 37 5.80 -0.83 11.31
C ASP A 37 4.45 -0.49 10.65
N TYR A 38 3.33 -0.97 11.19
CA TYR A 38 1.98 -0.72 10.66
C TYR A 38 1.58 0.76 10.63
N PRO A 39 1.98 1.63 11.58
CA PRO A 39 1.73 3.07 11.45
C PRO A 39 2.28 3.66 10.14
N GLY A 40 3.46 3.22 9.70
CA GLY A 40 4.05 3.66 8.43
C GLY A 40 3.28 3.18 7.19
N LEU A 41 2.67 1.99 7.26
CA LEU A 41 1.74 1.51 6.24
C LEU A 41 0.50 2.42 6.17
N LEU A 42 -0.12 2.69 7.32
CA LEU A 42 -1.31 3.55 7.42
C LEU A 42 -1.03 4.96 6.88
N ASP A 43 0.07 5.58 7.30
CA ASP A 43 0.48 6.91 6.81
C ASP A 43 0.65 6.94 5.29
N TRP A 44 1.21 5.87 4.71
CA TRP A 44 1.39 5.78 3.27
C TRP A 44 0.07 5.63 2.53
N LEU A 45 -0.84 4.80 3.06
CA LEU A 45 -2.19 4.60 2.52
C LEU A 45 -2.95 5.93 2.53
N ILE A 46 -3.06 6.59 3.69
CA ILE A 46 -3.72 7.89 3.85
C ILE A 46 -3.12 8.93 2.91
N LYS A 47 -1.79 8.98 2.78
CA LYS A 47 -1.13 9.91 1.85
C LYS A 47 -1.46 9.63 0.38
N GLN A 48 -1.77 8.39 0.01
CA GLN A 48 -2.12 8.02 -1.36
C GLN A 48 -3.60 8.22 -1.65
N THR A 49 -4.48 7.90 -0.70
CA THR A 49 -5.93 7.85 -0.89
C THR A 49 -6.65 9.12 -0.42
N GLY A 50 -6.09 9.82 0.57
CA GLY A 50 -6.77 10.88 1.31
C GLY A 50 -7.83 10.36 2.29
N GLU A 51 -7.85 9.04 2.52
CA GLU A 51 -8.80 8.30 3.36
C GLU A 51 -8.05 7.48 4.42
#